data_AF-A0A6G2PYR9-F1
#
_entry.id   AF-A0A6G2PYR9-F1
#
_cell.length_a   1.000
_cell.length_b   1.000
_cell.length_c   1.000
_cell.angle_alpha   90.00
_cell.angle_beta   90.00
_cell.angle_gamma   90.00
#
_symmetry.space_group_name_H-M   'P 1'
#
loop_
_entity.id
_entity.type
_entity.pdbx_description
1 polymer ?
#
loop_
_entity_poly.entity_id
_entity_poly.type
_entity_poly.pdbx_seq_one_letter_code
_entity_poly.pdbx_strand_id
1 'polypeptide(L)'
;MGQTAPVSAFLWITVVSLAAWCWLLLCQGFFWRTDVRLPLRRDPEVWPPVCVVVPARDEAAVLPASLPSLLAQDYPGRAEVFLV
;
A
#
# COMPACT_ATOMS: atom_id res chain seq x y z
N MET A 1 25.72 26.09 -32.97
CA MET A 1 25.44 24.64 -32.86
C MET A 1 25.45 24.22 -31.39
N GLY A 2 24.37 24.46 -30.63
CA GLY A 2 24.39 24.23 -29.17
C GLY A 2 23.06 24.11 -28.44
N GLN A 3 21.93 23.97 -29.15
CA GLN A 3 20.58 23.89 -28.52
C GLN A 3 19.90 22.51 -28.68
N THR A 4 20.46 21.58 -29.47
CA THR A 4 19.86 20.26 -29.72
C THR A 4 20.22 19.21 -28.69
N ALA A 5 21.35 19.37 -27.99
CA ALA A 5 21.80 18.45 -26.93
C ALA A 5 20.81 18.33 -25.75
N PRO A 6 20.29 19.42 -25.16
CA PRO A 6 19.33 19.29 -24.05
C PRO A 6 18.01 18.67 -24.50
N VAL A 7 17.49 19.06 -25.67
CA VAL A 7 16.25 18.51 -26.23
C VAL A 7 16.37 16.99 -26.47
N SER A 8 17.53 16.53 -26.95
CA SER A 8 17.79 15.11 -27.14
C SER A 8 17.84 14.34 -25.81
N ALA A 9 18.45 14.89 -24.76
CA ALA A 9 18.50 14.24 -23.44
C ALA A 9 17.10 14.07 -22.82
N PHE A 10 16.25 15.11 -22.87
CA PHE A 10 14.87 15.01 -22.39
C PHE A 10 14.05 13.99 -23.17
N LEU A 11 14.23 13.93 -24.49
CA LEU A 11 13.56 12.93 -25.34
C LEU A 11 13.98 11.51 -24.95
N TRP A 12 15.27 11.26 -24.72
CA TRP A 12 15.77 9.96 -24.27
C TRP A 12 15.23 9.56 -22.90
N ILE A 13 15.23 10.48 -21.92
CA ILE A 13 14.66 10.22 -20.58
C ILE A 13 13.17 9.88 -20.70
N THR A 14 12.44 10.62 -21.54
CA THR A 14 11.00 10.40 -21.76
C THR A 14 10.75 9.03 -22.38
N VAL A 15 11.49 8.67 -23.43
CA VAL A 15 11.34 7.38 -24.12
C VAL A 15 11.70 6.22 -23.20
N VAL A 16 12.80 6.31 -22.45
CA VAL A 16 13.20 5.25 -21.51
C VAL A 16 12.20 5.11 -20.36
N SER A 17 11.73 6.23 -19.81
CA SER A 17 10.69 6.22 -18.77
C SER A 17 9.39 5.60 -19.28
N LEU A 18 8.94 5.99 -20.49
CA LEU A 18 7.75 5.43 -21.12
C LEU A 18 7.92 3.92 -21.38
N ALA A 19 9.07 3.51 -21.90
CA ALA A 19 9.38 2.10 -22.15
C ALA A 19 9.38 1.28 -20.85
N ALA A 20 9.92 1.83 -19.75
CA ALA A 20 9.89 1.20 -18.44
C ALA A 20 8.44 1.03 -17.93
N TRP A 21 7.60 2.07 -18.06
CA TRP A 21 6.18 1.97 -17.70
C TRP A 21 5.41 0.99 -18.58
N CYS A 22 5.64 0.97 -19.90
CA CYS A 22 5.04 -0.01 -20.81
C CYS A 22 5.48 -1.44 -20.47
N TRP A 23 6.75 -1.65 -20.15
CA TRP A 23 7.27 -2.95 -19.72
C TRP A 23 6.62 -3.40 -18.43
N LEU A 24 6.60 -2.53 -17.42
CA LEU A 24 5.92 -2.79 -16.16
C LEU A 24 4.46 -3.17 -16.43
N LEU A 25 3.74 -2.41 -17.26
CA LEU A 25 2.32 -2.61 -17.60
C LEU A 25 2.03 -3.78 -18.55
N LEU A 26 3.00 -4.47 -19.12
CA LEU A 26 2.71 -5.57 -20.07
C LEU A 26 3.49 -6.85 -19.79
N CYS A 27 4.69 -6.74 -19.23
CA CYS A 27 5.64 -7.84 -19.18
C CYS A 27 5.90 -8.34 -17.75
N GLN A 28 5.65 -7.55 -16.71
CA GLN A 28 5.79 -7.99 -15.31
C GLN A 28 4.50 -8.65 -14.77
N GLY A 29 3.92 -9.58 -15.54
CA GLY A 29 2.90 -10.51 -15.05
C GLY A 29 1.64 -9.87 -14.43
N PHE A 30 1.23 -8.69 -14.89
CA PHE A 30 0.14 -7.94 -14.27
C PHE A 30 0.37 -7.58 -12.80
N PHE A 31 1.59 -7.18 -12.40
CA PHE A 31 1.90 -6.81 -11.01
C PHE A 31 0.95 -5.76 -10.40
N TRP A 32 0.30 -4.93 -11.23
CA TRP A 32 -0.69 -3.93 -10.82
C TRP A 32 -2.09 -4.51 -10.62
N ARG A 33 -2.34 -5.77 -11.02
CA ARG A 33 -3.61 -6.44 -10.73
C ARG A 33 -3.65 -6.78 -9.25
N THR A 34 -4.46 -6.00 -8.54
CA THR A 34 -4.94 -6.35 -7.22
C THR A 34 -6.11 -7.33 -7.38
N ASP A 35 -5.90 -8.50 -7.98
CA ASP A 35 -6.94 -9.53 -8.22
C ASP A 35 -7.13 -10.48 -7.04
N VAL A 36 -6.25 -10.40 -6.04
CA VAL A 36 -6.45 -11.03 -4.73
C VAL A 36 -7.71 -10.42 -4.09
N ARG A 37 -8.78 -11.19 -4.12
CA ARG A 37 -10.03 -10.94 -3.42
C ARG A 37 -10.16 -11.98 -2.34
N LEU A 38 -10.57 -11.54 -1.15
CA LEU A 38 -11.00 -12.49 -0.14
C LEU A 38 -12.23 -13.24 -0.68
N PRO A 39 -12.31 -14.56 -0.51
CA PRO A 39 -13.53 -15.29 -0.86
C PRO A 39 -14.69 -14.70 -0.06
N LEU A 40 -15.87 -14.67 -0.68
CA LEU A 40 -17.07 -14.23 0.03
C LEU A 40 -17.27 -15.15 1.25
N ARG A 41 -17.20 -14.58 2.44
CA ARG A 41 -17.44 -15.27 3.71
C ARG A 41 -18.66 -14.64 4.36
N ARG A 42 -19.49 -15.49 4.96
CA ARG A 42 -20.54 -15.04 5.87
C ARG A 42 -19.89 -14.65 7.19
N ASP A 43 -20.49 -13.67 7.86
CA ASP A 43 -20.08 -13.32 9.21
C ASP A 43 -20.22 -14.55 10.12
N PRO A 44 -19.25 -14.80 11.00
CA PRO A 44 -19.33 -15.90 11.93
C PRO A 44 -20.46 -15.66 12.93
N GLU A 45 -21.05 -16.74 13.45
CA GLU A 45 -22.05 -16.64 14.53
C GLU A 45 -21.45 -16.04 15.80
N VAL A 46 -20.15 -16.29 16.04
CA VAL A 46 -19.38 -15.74 17.16
C VAL A 46 -18.09 -15.13 16.62
N TRP A 47 -17.88 -13.85 16.92
CA TRP A 47 -16.66 -13.15 16.54
C TRP A 47 -15.50 -13.55 17.47
N PRO A 48 -14.37 -14.02 16.92
CA PRO A 48 -13.23 -14.43 17.73
C PRO A 48 -12.57 -13.22 18.42
N PRO A 49 -11.89 -13.41 19.57
CA PRO A 49 -11.01 -12.37 20.09
C PRO A 49 -9.82 -12.15 19.14
N VAL A 50 -9.45 -10.89 18.91
CA VAL A 50 -8.35 -10.48 18.02
C VAL A 50 -7.29 -9.70 18.80
N CYS A 51 -6.04 -10.03 18.52
CA CYS A 51 -4.86 -9.29 18.97
C CYS A 51 -4.26 -8.53 17.77
N VAL A 52 -4.17 -7.21 17.89
CA VAL A 52 -3.59 -6.30 16.90
C VAL A 52 -2.22 -5.86 17.39
N VAL A 53 -1.15 -6.30 16.72
CA VAL A 53 0.22 -5.92 17.08
C VAL A 53 0.66 -4.75 16.20
N VAL A 54 1.03 -3.64 16.84
CA VAL A 54 1.46 -2.40 16.18
C VAL A 54 2.94 -2.16 16.49
N PRO A 55 3.86 -2.44 15.56
CA PRO A 55 5.26 -2.05 15.73
C PRO A 55 5.39 -0.53 15.61
N ALA A 56 5.95 0.13 16.62
CA ALA A 56 5.94 1.58 16.78
C ALA A 56 7.34 2.19 17.01
N ARG A 57 8.31 1.80 16.17
CA ARG A 57 9.65 2.41 16.21
C ARG A 57 9.63 3.80 15.58
N ASP A 58 10.01 4.81 16.37
CA ASP A 58 10.05 6.21 15.93
C ASP A 58 8.69 6.77 15.42
N GLU A 59 7.58 6.11 15.76
CA GLU A 59 6.22 6.45 15.29
C GLU A 59 5.46 7.41 16.22
N ALA A 60 6.10 7.93 17.27
CA ALA A 60 5.44 8.74 18.31
C ALA A 60 4.66 9.95 17.74
N ALA A 61 5.15 10.54 16.65
CA ALA A 61 4.50 11.69 16.00
C ALA A 61 3.19 11.31 15.28
N VAL A 62 3.04 10.07 14.81
CA VAL A 62 1.87 9.63 14.06
C VAL A 62 0.84 8.89 14.92
N LEU A 63 1.23 8.33 16.07
CA LEU A 63 0.35 7.62 16.99
C LEU A 63 -0.93 8.40 17.38
N PRO A 64 -0.87 9.72 17.67
CA PRO A 64 -2.08 10.47 18.00
C PRO A 64 -3.12 10.49 16.86
N ALA A 65 -2.70 10.32 15.61
CA ALA A 65 -3.57 10.25 14.45
C ALA A 65 -3.95 8.80 14.09
N SER A 66 -3.02 7.85 14.21
CA SER A 66 -3.20 6.47 13.75
C SER A 66 -3.85 5.56 14.80
N LEU A 67 -3.42 5.61 16.05
CA LEU A 67 -3.89 4.72 17.12
C LEU A 67 -5.41 4.84 17.39
N PRO A 68 -6.02 6.03 17.39
CA PRO A 68 -7.48 6.15 17.55
C PRO A 68 -8.25 5.39 16.46
N SER A 69 -7.75 5.34 15.22
CA SER A 69 -8.42 4.61 14.15
C SER A 69 -8.42 3.09 14.37
N LEU A 70 -7.36 2.54 14.99
CA LEU A 70 -7.28 1.13 15.37
C LEU A 70 -8.20 0.80 16.56
N LEU A 71 -8.32 1.72 17.51
CA LEU A 71 -9.20 1.55 18.68
C LEU A 71 -10.68 1.74 18.33
N ALA A 72 -10.98 2.51 17.28
CA ALA A 72 -12.33 2.78 16.80
C ALA A 72 -12.80 1.81 15.70
N GLN A 73 -12.11 0.69 15.48
CA GLN A 73 -12.55 -0.31 14.51
C GLN A 73 -13.92 -0.88 14.90
N ASP A 74 -14.82 -0.98 13.93
CA ASP A 74 -16.15 -1.59 14.07
C ASP A 74 -16.03 -3.13 14.03
N TYR A 75 -15.36 -3.68 15.05
CA TYR A 75 -15.20 -5.12 15.21
C TYR A 75 -16.19 -5.62 16.27
N PRO A 76 -17.15 -6.50 15.93
CA PRO A 76 -18.18 -6.92 16.89
C PRO A 76 -17.64 -7.78 18.05
N GLY A 77 -16.43 -8.33 17.92
CA GLY A 77 -15.76 -9.12 18.97
C GLY A 77 -14.82 -8.28 19.84
N ARG A 78 -14.08 -8.95 20.73
CA ARG A 78 -13.03 -8.29 21.52
C ARG A 78 -11.78 -8.07 20.67
N ALA A 79 -11.35 -6.83 20.51
CA ALA A 79 -10.08 -6.47 19.89
C ALA A 79 -9.14 -5.84 20.93
N GLU A 80 -7.88 -6.27 20.95
CA GLU A 80 -6.84 -5.74 21.84
C GLU A 80 -5.64 -5.28 21.03
N VAL A 81 -5.14 -4.08 21.33
CA VAL A 81 -3.99 -3.50 20.63
C VAL A 81 -2.74 -3.60 21.52
N PHE A 82 -1.70 -4.21 20.98
CA PHE A 82 -0.37 -4.31 21.58
C PHE A 82 0.58 -3.41 20.79
N LEU A 83 0.97 -2.30 21.41
CA LEU A 83 1.98 -1.40 20.87
C LEU A 83 3.36 -1.91 21.27
N VAL A 84 4.22 -2.19 20.29
CA VAL A 84 5.55 -2.81 20.48
C VAL A 84 6.67 -1.90 19.98
#